data_AF-A0A353VAZ9-F1
#
_entry.id   AF-A0A353VAZ9-F1
#
_cell.length_a   1.000
_cell.length_b   1.000
_cell.length_c   1.000
_cell.angle_alpha   90.00
_cell.angle_beta   90.00
_cell.angle_gamma   90.00
#
_symmetry.space_group_name_H-M   'P 1'
#
loop_
_entity.id
_entity.type
_entity.pdbx_description
1 polymer ?
#
loop_
_entity_poly.entity_id
_entity_poly.type
_entity_poly.pdbx_seq_one_letter_code
_entity_poly.pdbx_strand_id
1 'polypeptide(L)'
;MEFHHVLEAAGVIVLGLVFYSYSSRWFASRQRLAPAWAHAVHGLAFGALAVVLMIARIQVAEGVFFDARTVPVALIALVEGWPAGLVAGLVAVAYRVWLGGSGAPAGVVGLLGTVLAGALVHAWARRHGQVAARHAFGLAVLVYAVTFGSFLLLGARGLAMWRPLALPLLVMSLVGVGLAALLFRDVVESRAAEAARRDAAELRAVTLLARAAAHEINNPLMIVTSGLSVLAKRLPAGTEEAQWAERAREGVGRIKDIVGRMNEITRVEEVPPRGSLPPMLDIRKSSDGR
;
A
#
# COMPACT_ATOMS: atom_id res chain seq x y z
N MET A 1 -22.93 -6.24 30.04
CA MET A 1 -22.09 -5.39 29.18
C MET A 1 -22.99 -4.35 28.55
N GLU A 2 -22.75 -3.07 28.78
CA GLU A 2 -23.48 -2.03 28.08
C GLU A 2 -23.05 -2.05 26.61
N PHE A 3 -24.01 -2.28 25.70
CA PHE A 3 -23.78 -2.36 24.25
C PHE A 3 -23.09 -1.11 23.67
N HIS A 4 -23.15 0.01 24.40
CA HIS A 4 -22.56 1.28 24.03
C HIS A 4 -21.03 1.18 23.80
N HIS A 5 -20.27 0.57 24.70
CA HIS A 5 -18.81 0.51 24.57
C HIS A 5 -18.33 -0.39 23.43
N VAL A 6 -19.08 -1.44 23.11
CA VAL A 6 -18.77 -2.29 21.95
C VAL A 6 -18.99 -1.51 20.65
N LEU A 7 -20.06 -0.72 20.60
CA LEU A 7 -20.36 0.15 19.46
C LEU A 7 -19.31 1.26 19.30
N GLU A 8 -18.85 1.86 20.39
CA GLU A 8 -17.76 2.84 20.38
C GLU A 8 -16.46 2.24 19.85
N ALA A 9 -16.07 1.06 20.34
CA ALA A 9 -14.86 0.38 19.87
C ALA A 9 -14.94 0.01 18.38
N ALA A 10 -16.09 -0.50 17.94
CA ALA A 10 -16.33 -0.77 16.52
C ALA A 10 -16.26 0.50 15.67
N GLY A 11 -16.86 1.60 16.15
CA GLY A 11 -16.83 2.91 15.50
C GLY A 11 -15.41 3.45 15.37
N VAL A 12 -14.58 3.33 16.40
CA VAL A 12 -13.16 3.74 16.37
C VAL A 12 -12.38 2.92 15.35
N ILE A 13 -12.62 1.62 15.26
CA ILE A 13 -11.96 0.76 14.25
C ILE A 13 -12.38 1.16 12.83
N VAL A 14 -13.67 1.39 12.60
CA VAL A 14 -14.20 1.85 11.30
C VAL A 14 -13.60 3.21 10.93
N LEU A 15 -13.50 4.14 11.89
CA LEU A 15 -12.85 5.43 11.68
C LEU A 15 -11.38 5.25 11.28
N GLY A 16 -10.66 4.34 11.93
CA GLY A 16 -9.28 3.99 11.57
C GLY A 16 -9.16 3.44 10.15
N LEU A 17 -10.11 2.58 9.74
CA LEU A 17 -10.18 2.03 8.38
C LEU A 17 -10.44 3.13 7.35
N VAL A 18 -11.39 4.05 7.63
CA VAL A 18 -11.68 5.19 6.76
C VAL A 18 -10.46 6.11 6.66
N PHE A 19 -9.85 6.46 7.80
CA PHE A 19 -8.64 7.26 7.84
C PHE A 19 -7.54 6.63 6.98
N TYR A 20 -7.26 5.34 7.19
CA TYR A 20 -6.29 4.59 6.41
C TYR A 20 -6.60 4.63 4.91
N SER A 21 -7.87 4.44 4.53
CA SER A 21 -8.32 4.45 3.14
C SER A 21 -8.11 5.81 2.47
N TYR A 22 -8.24 6.91 3.20
CA TYR A 22 -8.00 8.27 2.67
C TYR A 22 -6.51 8.64 2.67
N SER A 23 -5.80 8.36 3.76
CA SER A 23 -4.37 8.69 3.89
C SER A 23 -3.53 7.91 2.89
N SER A 24 -3.78 6.61 2.72
CA SER A 24 -3.07 5.78 1.74
C SER A 24 -3.21 6.32 0.31
N ARG A 25 -4.42 6.77 -0.09
CA ARG A 25 -4.64 7.43 -1.40
C ARG A 25 -3.83 8.71 -1.54
N TRP A 26 -3.75 9.51 -0.49
CA TRP A 26 -3.04 10.77 -0.50
C TRP A 26 -1.52 10.59 -0.58
N PHE A 27 -0.97 9.58 0.10
CA PHE A 27 0.45 9.23 -0.02
C PHE A 27 0.77 8.61 -1.38
N ALA A 28 -0.11 7.74 -1.92
CA ALA A 28 0.07 7.16 -3.24
C ALA A 28 0.05 8.22 -4.35
N SER A 29 -0.78 9.27 -4.24
CA SER A 29 -0.79 10.38 -5.21
C SER A 29 0.43 11.30 -5.10
N ARG A 30 1.15 11.26 -3.97
CA ARG A 30 2.39 12.02 -3.76
C ARG A 30 3.62 11.11 -3.78
N GLN A 31 3.93 10.56 -4.97
CA GLN A 31 5.09 9.69 -5.24
C GLN A 31 6.44 10.21 -4.69
N ARG A 32 6.57 11.51 -4.38
CA ARG A 32 7.77 12.15 -3.81
C ARG A 32 7.92 12.00 -2.29
N LEU A 33 6.91 11.55 -1.55
CA LEU A 33 7.03 11.32 -0.11
C LEU A 33 7.66 9.95 0.15
N ALA A 34 8.73 9.92 0.95
CA ALA A 34 9.42 8.67 1.27
C ALA A 34 8.46 7.70 2.01
N PRO A 35 8.50 6.38 1.71
CA PRO A 35 7.63 5.38 2.31
C PRO A 35 7.67 5.35 3.85
N ALA A 36 8.78 5.81 4.44
CA ALA A 36 8.91 5.99 5.89
C ALA A 36 7.87 6.96 6.50
N TRP A 37 7.50 8.03 5.79
CA TRP A 37 6.50 8.99 6.26
C TRP A 37 5.09 8.39 6.30
N ALA A 38 4.73 7.59 5.29
CA ALA A 38 3.45 6.89 5.27
C ALA A 38 3.34 5.93 6.47
N HIS A 39 4.39 5.13 6.73
CA HIS A 39 4.44 4.22 7.88
C HIS A 39 4.35 4.97 9.22
N ALA A 40 5.04 6.11 9.35
CA ALA A 40 4.99 6.93 10.55
C ALA A 40 3.58 7.51 10.79
N VAL A 41 2.94 8.06 9.76
CA VAL A 41 1.59 8.65 9.89
C VAL A 41 0.55 7.58 10.21
N HIS A 42 0.55 6.45 9.50
CA HIS A 42 -0.37 5.37 9.80
C HIS A 42 -0.11 4.77 11.19
N GLY A 43 1.16 4.58 11.56
CA GLY A 43 1.54 4.10 12.90
C GLY A 43 1.09 5.04 14.02
N LEU A 44 1.31 6.35 13.88
CA LEU A 44 0.88 7.35 14.86
C LEU A 44 -0.65 7.39 14.99
N ALA A 45 -1.37 7.35 13.86
CA ALA A 45 -2.83 7.32 13.87
C ALA A 45 -3.36 6.08 14.60
N PHE A 46 -2.90 4.89 14.24
CA PHE A 46 -3.35 3.65 14.89
C PHE A 46 -2.89 3.54 16.35
N GLY A 47 -1.74 4.13 16.70
CA GLY A 47 -1.32 4.31 18.09
C GLY A 47 -2.27 5.23 18.87
N ALA A 48 -2.70 6.34 18.28
CA ALA A 48 -3.68 7.25 18.88
C ALA A 48 -5.06 6.57 19.04
N LEU A 49 -5.50 5.78 18.06
CA LEU A 49 -6.71 4.94 18.20
C LEU A 49 -6.59 3.98 19.38
N ALA A 50 -5.42 3.33 19.54
CA ALA A 50 -5.17 2.46 20.68
C ALA A 50 -5.29 3.21 22.02
N VAL A 51 -4.78 4.45 22.09
CA VAL A 51 -4.92 5.33 23.27
C VAL A 51 -6.38 5.68 23.53
N VAL A 52 -7.16 6.07 22.52
CA VAL A 52 -8.60 6.35 22.65
C VAL A 52 -9.34 5.13 23.23
N LEU A 53 -9.03 3.93 22.73
CA LEU A 53 -9.63 2.69 23.25
C LEU A 53 -9.21 2.41 24.70
N MET A 54 -7.98 2.76 25.11
CA MET A 54 -7.57 2.66 26.52
C MET A 54 -8.27 3.68 27.43
N ILE A 55 -8.64 4.86 26.91
CA ILE A 55 -9.44 5.85 27.65
C ILE A 55 -10.86 5.33 27.87
N ALA A 56 -11.46 4.73 26.84
CA ALA A 56 -12.80 4.12 26.88
C ALA A 56 -12.87 2.79 27.67
N ARG A 57 -11.85 2.44 28.45
CA ARG A 57 -11.72 1.18 29.20
C ARG A 57 -13.02 0.77 29.91
N ILE A 58 -13.33 -0.52 29.84
CA ILE A 58 -14.52 -1.11 30.44
C ILE A 58 -14.13 -1.83 31.73
N GLN A 59 -14.88 -1.61 32.80
CA GLN A 59 -14.67 -2.31 34.07
C GLN A 59 -15.38 -3.68 34.07
N VAL A 60 -14.65 -4.75 34.37
CA VAL A 60 -15.17 -6.14 34.37
C VAL A 60 -15.35 -6.66 35.79
N ALA A 61 -14.47 -6.25 36.70
CA ALA A 61 -14.54 -6.55 38.12
C ALA A 61 -14.01 -5.35 38.92
N GLU A 62 -14.11 -5.39 40.24
CA GLU A 62 -13.65 -4.32 41.11
C GLU A 62 -12.15 -4.04 40.88
N GLY A 63 -11.82 -2.84 40.38
CA GLY A 63 -10.45 -2.47 40.00
C GLY A 63 -9.86 -3.16 38.77
N VAL A 64 -10.61 -4.01 38.05
CA VAL A 64 -10.13 -4.73 36.86
C VAL A 64 -10.79 -4.18 35.59
N PHE A 65 -9.96 -3.63 34.71
CA PHE A 65 -10.39 -3.02 33.45
C PHE A 65 -9.82 -3.75 32.24
N PHE A 66 -10.57 -3.75 31.14
CA PHE A 66 -10.09 -4.21 29.83
C PHE A 66 -10.51 -3.23 28.72
N ASP A 67 -9.81 -3.28 27.60
CA ASP A 67 -10.04 -2.42 26.45
C ASP A 67 -9.58 -3.09 25.15
N ALA A 68 -9.92 -2.47 24.02
CA ALA A 68 -9.67 -2.99 22.67
C ALA A 68 -8.33 -2.52 22.06
N ARG A 69 -7.36 -2.05 22.86
CA ARG A 69 -6.11 -1.43 22.35
C ARG A 69 -5.29 -2.29 21.39
N THR A 70 -5.34 -3.61 21.56
CA THR A 70 -4.52 -4.55 20.78
C THR A 70 -5.01 -4.64 19.34
N VAL A 71 -6.28 -4.30 19.07
CA VAL A 71 -6.88 -4.37 17.74
C VAL A 71 -6.18 -3.43 16.76
N PRO A 72 -6.16 -2.09 16.95
CA PRO A 72 -5.50 -1.20 15.99
C PRO A 72 -3.99 -1.49 15.84
N VAL A 73 -3.30 -1.85 16.93
CA VAL A 73 -1.86 -2.19 16.88
C VAL A 73 -1.60 -3.46 16.07
N ALA A 74 -2.41 -4.51 16.27
CA ALA A 74 -2.29 -5.76 15.52
C ALA A 74 -2.60 -5.56 14.03
N LEU A 75 -3.63 -4.76 13.71
CA LEU A 75 -4.04 -4.49 12.32
C LEU A 75 -2.95 -3.75 11.56
N ILE A 76 -2.41 -2.67 12.12
CA ILE A 76 -1.40 -1.89 11.40
C ILE A 76 -0.10 -2.67 11.25
N ALA A 77 0.29 -3.47 12.26
CA ALA A 77 1.44 -4.36 12.17
C ALA A 77 1.23 -5.48 11.14
N LEU A 78 0.00 -5.97 10.96
CA LEU A 78 -0.35 -6.97 9.94
C LEU A 78 -0.32 -6.40 8.52
N VAL A 79 -0.76 -5.16 8.33
CA VAL A 79 -0.96 -4.57 7.00
C VAL A 79 0.32 -3.89 6.50
N GLU A 80 0.92 -3.04 7.32
CA GLU A 80 2.09 -2.22 6.99
C GLU A 80 3.41 -2.84 7.50
N GLY A 81 3.33 -3.91 8.29
CA GLY A 81 4.50 -4.60 8.84
C GLY A 81 5.10 -3.91 10.07
N TRP A 82 6.36 -4.26 10.36
CA TRP A 82 7.04 -3.86 11.59
C TRP A 82 7.26 -2.34 11.75
N PRO A 83 7.52 -1.50 10.72
CA PRO A 83 7.83 -0.09 10.96
C PRO A 83 6.62 0.68 11.50
N ALA A 84 5.46 0.56 10.87
CA ALA A 84 4.23 1.19 11.34
C ALA A 84 3.74 0.54 12.64
N GLY A 85 3.88 -0.79 12.76
CA GLY A 85 3.57 -1.53 13.98
C GLY A 85 4.38 -1.07 15.19
N LEU A 86 5.68 -0.83 15.04
CA LEU A 86 6.53 -0.30 16.11
C LEU A 86 6.11 1.12 16.51
N VAL A 87 5.83 2.01 15.55
CA VAL A 87 5.38 3.37 15.87
C VAL A 87 4.07 3.33 16.67
N ALA A 88 3.09 2.56 16.21
CA ALA A 88 1.82 2.39 16.93
C ALA A 88 2.02 1.76 18.31
N GLY A 89 2.85 0.73 18.39
CA GLY A 89 3.19 0.04 19.62
C GLY A 89 3.89 0.94 20.64
N LEU A 90 4.83 1.78 20.21
CA LEU A 90 5.53 2.73 21.08
C LEU A 90 4.57 3.75 21.69
N VAL A 91 3.66 4.31 20.88
CA VAL A 91 2.62 5.24 21.38
C VAL A 91 1.72 4.54 22.41
N ALA A 92 1.24 3.34 22.10
CA ALA A 92 0.38 2.56 23.00
C ALA A 92 1.09 2.15 24.29
N VAL A 93 2.36 1.73 24.20
CA VAL A 93 3.20 1.35 25.35
C VAL A 93 3.48 2.57 26.23
N ALA A 94 3.85 3.71 25.64
CA ALA A 94 4.11 4.94 26.40
C ALA A 94 2.89 5.37 27.21
N TYR A 95 1.70 5.37 26.58
CA TYR A 95 0.46 5.70 27.28
C TYR A 95 0.12 4.66 28.36
N ARG A 96 0.37 3.36 28.10
CA ARG A 96 0.13 2.31 29.10
C ARG A 96 1.05 2.44 30.31
N VAL A 97 2.33 2.74 30.11
CA VAL A 97 3.28 2.99 31.20
C VAL A 97 2.81 4.18 32.03
N TRP A 98 2.36 5.26 31.40
CA TRP A 98 1.82 6.44 32.07
C TRP A 98 0.54 6.14 32.88
N LEU A 99 -0.38 5.35 32.33
CA LEU A 99 -1.62 4.97 33.01
C LEU A 99 -1.37 4.12 34.28
N GLY A 100 -0.28 3.36 34.31
CA GLY A 100 0.10 2.53 35.45
C GLY A 100 -0.88 1.41 35.81
N GLY A 101 -0.84 0.97 37.07
CA GLY A 101 -1.65 -0.11 37.62
C GLY A 101 -0.96 -1.47 37.68
N SER A 102 -1.50 -2.39 38.48
CA SER A 102 -0.91 -3.71 38.76
C SER A 102 -0.74 -4.59 37.50
N GLY A 103 -1.60 -4.42 36.49
CA GLY A 103 -1.51 -5.09 35.20
C GLY A 103 -0.69 -4.35 34.13
N ALA A 104 0.01 -3.26 34.46
CA ALA A 104 0.79 -2.50 33.48
C ALA A 104 1.95 -3.31 32.88
N PRO A 105 2.77 -4.05 33.66
CA PRO A 105 3.87 -4.83 33.10
C PRO A 105 3.41 -5.88 32.09
N ALA A 106 2.35 -6.65 32.40
CA ALA A 106 1.75 -7.58 31.45
C ALA A 106 1.19 -6.87 30.21
N GLY A 107 0.51 -5.74 30.39
CA GLY A 107 -0.02 -4.95 29.26
C GLY A 107 1.07 -4.47 28.30
N VAL A 108 2.24 -4.04 28.82
CA VAL A 108 3.37 -3.62 27.99
C VAL A 108 3.97 -4.81 27.23
N VAL A 109 4.23 -5.92 27.92
CA VAL A 109 4.76 -7.14 27.28
C VAL A 109 3.78 -7.68 26.23
N GLY A 110 2.48 -7.67 26.53
CA GLY A 110 1.43 -8.07 25.61
C GLY A 110 1.36 -7.19 24.36
N LEU A 111 1.51 -5.86 24.50
CA LEU A 111 1.56 -4.92 23.38
C LEU A 111 2.80 -5.14 22.49
N LEU A 112 3.98 -5.26 23.09
CA LEU A 112 5.22 -5.54 22.34
C LEU A 112 5.13 -6.88 21.60
N GLY A 113 4.61 -7.91 22.28
CA GLY A 113 4.36 -9.20 21.65
C GLY A 113 3.29 -9.13 20.55
N THR A 114 2.29 -8.25 20.67
CA THR A 114 1.27 -8.02 19.63
C THR A 114 1.88 -7.40 18.39
N VAL A 115 2.78 -6.42 18.54
CA VAL A 115 3.52 -5.84 17.42
C VAL A 115 4.36 -6.90 16.73
N LEU A 116 5.09 -7.72 17.50
CA LEU A 116 5.89 -8.81 16.97
C LEU A 116 5.02 -9.84 16.24
N ALA A 117 3.91 -10.26 16.84
CA ALA A 117 2.94 -11.18 16.25
C ALA A 117 2.41 -10.65 14.91
N GLY A 118 1.97 -9.38 14.87
CA GLY A 118 1.52 -8.73 13.65
C GLY A 118 2.58 -8.70 12.57
N ALA A 119 3.82 -8.33 12.93
CA ALA A 119 4.94 -8.30 11.99
C ALA A 119 5.33 -9.69 11.45
N LEU A 120 5.30 -10.73 12.29
CA LEU A 120 5.57 -12.11 11.88
C LEU A 120 4.48 -12.63 10.94
N VAL A 121 3.20 -12.38 11.26
CA VAL A 121 2.08 -12.77 10.40
C VAL A 121 2.11 -11.97 9.10
N HIS A 122 2.47 -10.68 9.11
CA HIS A 122 2.71 -9.89 7.91
C HIS A 122 3.79 -10.52 7.01
N ALA A 123 4.92 -10.90 7.59
CA ALA A 123 5.99 -11.57 6.86
C ALA A 123 5.53 -12.92 6.27
N TRP A 124 4.71 -13.68 7.01
CA TRP A 124 4.10 -14.92 6.53
C TRP A 124 3.12 -14.68 5.38
N ALA A 125 2.29 -13.64 5.47
CA ALA A 125 1.34 -13.25 4.43
C ALA A 125 2.05 -12.79 3.14
N ARG A 126 3.13 -12.01 3.26
CA ARG A 126 3.93 -11.57 2.10
C ARG A 126 4.50 -12.73 1.30
N ARG A 127 4.88 -13.84 1.94
CA ARG A 127 5.35 -15.06 1.23
C ARG A 127 4.26 -15.71 0.38
N HIS A 128 2.99 -15.50 0.73
CA HIS A 128 1.83 -16.05 0.01
C HIS A 128 1.17 -15.01 -0.90
N GLY A 129 1.79 -13.83 -1.08
CA GLY A 129 1.33 -12.73 -1.92
C GLY A 129 0.19 -11.89 -1.33
N GLN A 130 -0.64 -12.44 -0.44
CA GLN A 130 -1.82 -11.75 0.10
C GLN A 130 -2.22 -12.21 1.52
N VAL A 131 -2.86 -11.32 2.27
CA VAL A 131 -3.37 -11.57 3.63
C VAL A 131 -4.66 -12.37 3.57
N ALA A 132 -4.60 -13.70 3.42
CA ALA A 132 -5.79 -14.55 3.48
C ALA A 132 -6.40 -14.66 4.91
N ALA A 133 -7.65 -15.14 5.00
CA ALA A 133 -8.38 -15.34 6.26
C ALA A 133 -7.63 -16.17 7.32
N ARG A 134 -6.81 -17.14 6.89
CA ARG A 134 -5.93 -17.91 7.79
C ARG A 134 -4.92 -17.05 8.55
N HIS A 135 -4.45 -15.95 7.93
CA HIS A 135 -3.52 -15.02 8.56
C HIS A 135 -4.25 -14.14 9.58
N ALA A 136 -5.46 -13.68 9.25
CA ALA A 136 -6.32 -12.94 10.19
C ALA A 136 -6.66 -13.79 11.43
N PHE A 137 -7.10 -15.03 11.24
CA PHE A 137 -7.41 -15.95 12.34
C PHE A 137 -6.15 -16.35 13.12
N GLY A 138 -5.06 -16.66 12.41
CA GLY A 138 -3.76 -16.96 13.03
C GLY A 138 -3.26 -15.80 13.89
N LEU A 139 -3.42 -14.56 13.43
CA LEU A 139 -3.08 -13.37 14.20
C LEU A 139 -3.97 -13.23 15.44
N ALA A 140 -5.28 -13.40 15.30
CA ALA A 140 -6.21 -13.31 16.44
C ALA A 140 -5.86 -14.31 17.55
N VAL A 141 -5.57 -15.56 17.18
CA VAL A 141 -5.14 -16.61 18.12
C VAL A 141 -3.78 -16.26 18.74
N LEU A 142 -2.82 -15.80 17.93
CA LEU A 142 -1.50 -15.45 18.40
C LEU A 142 -1.51 -14.25 19.35
N VAL A 143 -2.30 -13.21 19.06
CA VAL A 143 -2.49 -12.05 19.93
C VAL A 143 -3.10 -12.47 21.26
N TYR A 144 -4.11 -13.35 21.25
CA TYR A 144 -4.67 -13.90 22.47
C TYR A 144 -3.64 -14.69 23.27
N ALA A 145 -2.87 -15.58 22.62
CA ALA A 145 -1.84 -16.38 23.27
C ALA A 145 -0.70 -15.53 23.86
N VAL A 146 -0.24 -14.51 23.13
CA VAL A 146 0.74 -13.54 23.60
C VAL A 146 0.21 -12.76 24.81
N THR A 147 -1.04 -12.30 24.74
CA THR A 147 -1.67 -11.57 25.84
C THR A 147 -1.75 -12.47 27.06
N PHE A 148 -2.24 -13.71 26.92
CA PHE A 148 -2.26 -14.69 28.00
C PHE A 148 -0.86 -14.93 28.58
N GLY A 149 0.13 -15.18 27.73
CA GLY A 149 1.53 -15.37 28.14
C GLY A 149 2.08 -14.19 28.93
N SER A 150 1.73 -12.96 28.57
CA SER A 150 2.14 -11.76 29.30
C SER A 150 1.60 -11.72 30.74
N PHE A 151 0.38 -12.23 30.97
CA PHE A 151 -0.18 -12.36 32.31
C PHE A 151 0.45 -13.51 33.09
N LEU A 152 0.84 -14.61 32.45
CA LEU A 152 1.54 -15.71 33.12
C LEU A 152 2.88 -15.29 33.75
N LEU A 153 3.56 -14.29 33.15
CA LEU A 153 4.80 -13.74 33.70
C LEU A 153 4.63 -13.08 35.08
N LEU A 154 3.41 -12.72 35.46
CA LEU A 154 3.06 -12.19 36.79
C LEU A 154 2.73 -13.29 37.82
N GLY A 155 2.90 -14.57 37.45
CA GLY A 155 2.66 -15.72 38.33
C GLY A 155 1.20 -15.87 38.75
N ALA A 156 0.97 -16.32 39.99
CA ALA A 156 -0.38 -16.57 40.52
C ALA A 156 -1.29 -15.32 40.50
N ARG A 157 -0.70 -14.13 40.72
CA ARG A 157 -1.42 -12.85 40.65
C ARG A 157 -1.91 -12.57 39.23
N GLY A 158 -1.06 -12.83 38.24
CA GLY A 158 -1.39 -12.72 36.82
C GLY A 158 -2.56 -13.61 36.41
N LEU A 159 -2.54 -14.86 36.87
CA LEU A 159 -3.60 -15.81 36.58
C LEU A 159 -4.95 -15.41 37.22
N ALA A 160 -4.91 -14.86 38.43
CA ALA A 160 -6.11 -14.32 39.09
C ALA A 160 -6.70 -13.13 38.33
N MET A 161 -5.85 -12.23 37.81
CA MET A 161 -6.28 -11.11 36.96
C MET A 161 -6.79 -11.57 35.59
N TRP A 162 -6.21 -12.63 35.03
CA TRP A 162 -6.57 -13.16 33.72
C TRP A 162 -7.93 -13.85 33.71
N ARG A 163 -8.26 -14.63 34.76
CA ARG A 163 -9.51 -15.41 34.83
C ARG A 163 -10.78 -14.64 34.44
N PRO A 164 -11.07 -13.45 34.99
CA PRO A 164 -12.24 -12.67 34.59
C PRO A 164 -12.12 -12.06 33.18
N LEU A 165 -10.89 -11.90 32.67
CA LEU A 165 -10.59 -11.28 31.38
C LEU A 165 -10.50 -12.27 30.21
N ALA A 166 -10.34 -13.56 30.49
CA ALA A 166 -10.06 -14.58 29.49
C ALA A 166 -11.11 -14.62 28.38
N LEU A 167 -12.40 -14.71 28.76
CA LEU A 167 -13.49 -14.77 27.79
C LEU A 167 -13.69 -13.44 27.03
N PRO A 168 -13.76 -12.26 27.70
CA PRO A 168 -13.85 -10.98 26.98
C PRO A 168 -12.69 -10.74 26.01
N LEU A 169 -11.45 -11.06 26.40
CA LEU A 169 -10.27 -10.89 25.54
C LEU A 169 -10.21 -11.92 24.41
N LEU A 170 -10.70 -13.14 24.62
CA LEU A 170 -10.82 -14.14 23.55
C LEU A 170 -11.80 -13.67 22.49
N VAL A 171 -13.01 -13.25 22.90
CA VAL A 171 -14.02 -12.72 21.98
C VAL A 171 -13.49 -11.49 21.25
N MET A 172 -12.84 -10.57 21.96
CA MET A 172 -12.26 -9.38 21.33
C MET A 172 -11.09 -9.70 20.39
N SER A 173 -10.27 -10.71 20.70
CA SER A 173 -9.20 -11.11 19.80
C SER A 173 -9.76 -11.77 18.54
N LEU A 174 -10.69 -12.72 18.67
CA LEU A 174 -11.27 -13.43 17.53
C LEU A 174 -12.15 -12.53 16.67
N VAL A 175 -13.06 -11.77 17.29
CA VAL A 175 -13.97 -10.87 16.58
C VAL A 175 -13.27 -9.56 16.24
N GLY A 176 -12.68 -8.87 17.21
CA GLY A 176 -12.04 -7.58 16.98
C GLY A 176 -10.85 -7.66 16.03
N VAL A 177 -9.82 -8.46 16.35
CA VAL A 177 -8.65 -8.60 15.46
C VAL A 177 -9.01 -9.37 14.20
N GLY A 178 -9.72 -10.50 14.31
CA GLY A 178 -10.05 -11.35 13.16
C GLY A 178 -10.97 -10.66 12.15
N LEU A 179 -12.14 -10.15 12.57
CA LEU A 179 -13.08 -9.48 11.66
C LEU A 179 -12.49 -8.18 11.11
N ALA A 180 -11.86 -7.37 11.96
CA ALA A 180 -11.27 -6.13 11.48
C ALA A 180 -10.12 -6.42 10.49
N ALA A 181 -9.33 -7.47 10.68
CA ALA A 181 -8.28 -7.86 9.73
C ALA A 181 -8.87 -8.31 8.38
N LEU A 182 -10.01 -9.01 8.38
CA LEU A 182 -10.72 -9.37 7.15
C LEU A 182 -11.26 -8.12 6.42
N LEU A 183 -11.89 -7.20 7.14
CA LEU A 183 -12.38 -5.94 6.55
C LEU A 183 -11.23 -5.07 6.03
N PHE A 184 -10.14 -4.98 6.79
CA PHE A 184 -8.95 -4.24 6.38
C PHE A 184 -8.32 -4.82 5.13
N ARG A 185 -8.24 -6.16 5.06
CA ARG A 185 -7.79 -6.89 3.88
C ARG A 185 -8.64 -6.52 2.67
N ASP A 186 -9.96 -6.59 2.77
CA ASP A 186 -10.86 -6.29 1.65
C ASP A 186 -10.66 -4.85 1.14
N VAL A 187 -10.46 -3.89 2.05
CA VAL A 187 -10.15 -2.50 1.69
C VAL A 187 -8.78 -2.38 0.99
N VAL A 188 -7.75 -3.05 1.50
CA VAL A 188 -6.40 -3.03 0.91
C VAL A 188 -6.38 -3.70 -0.47
N GLU A 189 -6.99 -4.88 -0.61
CA GLU A 189 -7.08 -5.62 -1.88
C GLU A 189 -7.88 -4.84 -2.92
N SER A 190 -9.03 -4.26 -2.53
CA SER A 190 -9.84 -3.42 -3.41
C SER A 190 -9.04 -2.22 -3.94
N ARG A 191 -8.22 -1.59 -3.08
CA ARG A 191 -7.36 -0.46 -3.47
C ARG A 191 -6.27 -0.86 -4.45
N ALA A 192 -5.58 -1.97 -4.17
CA ALA A 192 -4.54 -2.48 -5.06
C ALA A 192 -5.11 -2.84 -6.44
N ALA A 193 -6.28 -3.48 -6.47
CA ALA A 193 -6.97 -3.82 -7.71
C ALA A 193 -7.42 -2.57 -8.50
N GLU A 194 -7.94 -1.55 -7.82
CA GLU A 194 -8.36 -0.30 -8.45
C GLU A 194 -7.16 0.48 -9.02
N ALA A 195 -6.03 0.52 -8.32
CA ALA A 195 -4.80 1.13 -8.84
C ALA A 195 -4.30 0.41 -10.10
N ALA A 196 -4.20 -0.92 -10.05
CA ALA A 196 -3.78 -1.72 -11.20
C ALA A 196 -4.71 -1.56 -12.42
N ARG A 197 -6.02 -1.40 -12.19
CA ARG A 197 -7.00 -1.12 -13.26
C ARG A 197 -6.78 0.25 -13.90
N ARG A 198 -6.45 1.27 -13.11
CA ARG A 198 -6.18 2.63 -13.61
C ARG A 198 -4.92 2.66 -14.46
N ASP A 199 -3.83 2.05 -13.96
CA ASP A 199 -2.57 1.99 -14.69
C ASP A 199 -2.75 1.23 -16.03
N ALA A 200 -3.50 0.13 -16.01
CA ALA A 200 -3.83 -0.62 -17.22
C ALA A 200 -4.72 0.17 -18.20
N ALA A 201 -5.68 0.95 -17.69
CA ALA A 201 -6.55 1.79 -18.52
C ALA A 201 -5.77 2.95 -19.15
N GLU A 202 -4.88 3.59 -18.39
CA GLU A 202 -3.98 4.64 -18.86
C GLU A 202 -3.06 4.12 -19.97
N LEU A 203 -2.36 3.02 -19.73
CA LEU A 203 -1.50 2.39 -20.73
C LEU A 203 -2.31 2.03 -21.98
N ARG A 204 -3.49 1.44 -21.83
CA ARG A 204 -4.36 1.09 -22.96
C ARG A 204 -4.77 2.32 -23.78
N ALA A 205 -5.11 3.44 -23.12
CA ALA A 205 -5.45 4.68 -23.81
C ALA A 205 -4.25 5.24 -24.57
N VAL A 206 -3.06 5.27 -23.96
CA VAL A 206 -1.80 5.70 -24.60
C VAL A 206 -1.47 4.81 -25.80
N THR A 207 -1.52 3.48 -25.66
CA THR A 207 -1.24 2.54 -26.75
C THR A 207 -2.23 2.69 -27.90
N LEU A 208 -3.53 2.89 -27.63
CA LEU A 208 -4.54 3.11 -28.68
C LEU A 208 -4.28 4.40 -29.46
N LEU A 209 -4.01 5.50 -28.76
CA LEU A 209 -3.66 6.79 -29.38
C LEU A 209 -2.36 6.70 -30.16
N ALA A 210 -1.33 6.07 -29.60
CA ALA A 210 -0.04 5.90 -30.25
C ALA A 210 -0.14 5.06 -31.53
N ARG A 211 -0.93 3.97 -31.51
CA ARG A 211 -1.17 3.12 -32.68
C ARG A 211 -1.96 3.85 -33.77
N ALA A 212 -2.98 4.62 -33.39
CA ALA A 212 -3.74 5.44 -34.32
C ALA A 212 -2.86 6.52 -34.97
N ALA A 213 -2.13 7.29 -34.16
CA ALA A 213 -1.20 8.31 -34.64
C ALA A 213 -0.10 7.70 -35.52
N ALA A 214 0.46 6.55 -35.14
CA ALA A 214 1.48 5.87 -35.94
C ALA A 214 0.95 5.43 -37.31
N HIS A 215 -0.30 4.95 -37.36
CA HIS A 215 -0.95 4.62 -38.62
C HIS A 215 -1.14 5.87 -39.50
N GLU A 216 -1.66 6.95 -38.92
CA GLU A 216 -1.89 8.21 -39.63
C GLU A 216 -0.62 8.91 -40.09
N ILE A 217 0.51 8.76 -39.37
CA ILE A 217 1.82 9.31 -39.76
C ILE A 217 2.50 8.41 -40.81
N ASN A 218 2.41 7.09 -40.67
CA ASN A 218 3.00 6.17 -41.64
C ASN A 218 2.40 6.34 -43.04
N ASN A 219 1.11 6.66 -43.14
CA ASN A 219 0.43 6.85 -44.42
C ASN A 219 1.10 7.93 -45.32
N PRO A 220 1.24 9.20 -44.89
CA PRO A 220 1.97 10.21 -45.66
C PRO A 220 3.47 9.93 -45.76
N LEU A 221 4.11 9.34 -44.74
CA LEU A 221 5.54 8.99 -44.83
C LEU A 221 5.82 7.98 -45.94
N MET A 222 4.93 7.02 -46.19
CA MET A 222 5.05 6.07 -47.29
C MET A 222 5.01 6.79 -48.65
N ILE A 223 4.16 7.82 -48.79
CA ILE A 223 4.08 8.66 -49.99
C ILE A 223 5.40 9.43 -50.18
N VAL A 224 5.88 10.10 -49.13
CA VAL A 224 7.13 10.88 -49.17
C VAL A 224 8.34 9.99 -49.48
N THR A 225 8.44 8.82 -48.82
CA THR A 225 9.52 7.85 -49.05
C THR A 225 9.53 7.37 -50.50
N SER A 226 8.36 7.05 -51.04
CA SER A 226 8.20 6.62 -52.43
C SER A 226 8.60 7.72 -53.40
N GLY A 227 8.14 8.95 -53.18
CA GLY A 227 8.49 10.11 -54.00
C GLY A 227 9.99 10.41 -54.02
N LEU A 228 10.63 10.43 -52.84
CA LEU A 228 12.08 10.63 -52.73
C LEU A 228 12.86 9.49 -53.38
N SER A 229 12.37 8.25 -53.31
CA SER A 229 13.02 7.09 -53.96
C SER A 229 12.96 7.17 -55.49
N VAL A 230 11.87 7.69 -56.05
CA VAL A 230 11.76 7.94 -57.50
C VAL A 230 12.64 9.11 -57.92
N LEU A 231 12.68 10.19 -57.14
CA LEU A 231 13.51 11.36 -57.41
C LEU A 231 15.01 10.98 -57.40
N ALA A 232 15.46 10.24 -56.38
CA ALA A 232 16.84 9.80 -56.26
C ALA A 232 17.29 8.96 -57.47
N LYS A 233 16.39 8.16 -58.07
CA LYS A 233 16.70 7.36 -59.28
C LYS A 233 16.83 8.20 -60.55
N ARG A 234 16.29 9.42 -60.59
CA ARG A 234 16.32 10.31 -61.76
C ARG A 234 17.49 11.30 -61.72
N LEU A 235 18.09 11.52 -60.56
CA LEU A 235 19.20 12.45 -60.39
C LEU A 235 20.54 11.77 -60.77
N PRO A 236 21.44 12.47 -61.49
CA PRO A 236 22.76 11.93 -61.81
C PRO A 236 23.57 11.65 -60.54
N ALA A 237 24.23 10.49 -60.49
CA ALA A 237 25.06 10.10 -59.35
C ALA A 237 26.19 11.12 -59.10
N GLY A 238 26.44 11.46 -57.84
CA GLY A 238 27.50 12.38 -57.42
C GLY A 238 27.15 13.87 -57.43
N THR A 239 25.95 14.25 -57.87
CA THR A 239 25.45 15.64 -57.80
C THR A 239 25.06 16.05 -56.38
N GLU A 240 25.07 17.36 -56.07
CA GLU A 240 24.64 17.87 -54.76
C GLU A 240 23.15 17.58 -54.51
N GLU A 241 22.32 17.65 -55.55
CA GLU A 241 20.89 17.35 -55.49
C GLU A 241 20.63 15.88 -55.13
N ALA A 242 21.42 14.95 -55.67
CA ALA A 242 21.35 13.53 -55.31
C ALA A 242 21.72 13.31 -53.84
N GLN A 243 22.71 14.04 -53.32
CA GLN A 243 23.08 13.98 -51.90
C GLN A 243 22.00 14.56 -50.97
N TRP A 244 21.30 15.62 -51.38
CA TRP A 244 20.16 16.15 -50.62
C TRP A 244 18.99 15.16 -50.60
N ALA A 245 18.69 14.52 -51.73
CA ALA A 245 17.63 13.52 -51.81
C ALA A 245 17.89 12.32 -50.90
N GLU A 246 19.13 11.81 -50.86
CA GLU A 246 19.49 10.71 -49.96
C GLU A 246 19.46 11.11 -48.47
N ARG A 247 19.94 12.32 -48.12
CA ARG A 247 19.80 12.84 -46.74
C ARG A 247 18.33 12.97 -46.31
N ALA A 248 17.45 13.40 -47.22
CA ALA A 248 16.02 13.47 -46.96
C ALA A 248 15.41 12.07 -46.73
N ARG A 249 15.80 11.07 -47.54
CA ARG A 249 15.40 9.67 -47.33
C ARG A 249 15.86 9.13 -45.99
N GLU A 250 17.11 9.38 -45.61
CA GLU A 250 17.65 8.96 -44.31
C GLU A 250 16.87 9.61 -43.16
N GLY A 251 16.56 10.91 -43.28
CA GLY A 251 15.71 11.63 -42.32
C GLY A 251 14.32 11.00 -42.18
N VAL A 252 13.66 10.67 -43.28
CA VAL A 252 12.36 9.97 -43.28
C VAL A 252 12.47 8.57 -42.67
N GLY A 253 13.56 7.85 -42.94
CA GLY A 253 13.86 6.56 -42.30
C GLY A 253 13.93 6.68 -40.77
N ARG A 254 14.67 7.67 -40.26
CA ARG A 254 14.72 7.94 -38.80
C ARG A 254 13.35 8.25 -38.20
N ILE A 255 12.51 9.00 -38.91
CA ILE A 255 11.12 9.28 -38.45
C ILE A 255 10.32 7.98 -38.42
N LYS A 256 10.42 7.15 -39.46
CA LYS A 256 9.74 5.85 -39.52
C LYS A 256 10.13 4.95 -38.34
N ASP A 257 11.40 4.95 -37.93
CA ASP A 257 11.88 4.18 -36.77
C ASP A 257 11.32 4.72 -35.44
N ILE A 258 11.13 6.04 -35.31
CA ILE A 258 10.47 6.65 -34.14
C ILE A 258 8.99 6.24 -34.10
N VAL A 259 8.30 6.35 -35.24
CA VAL A 259 6.88 5.99 -35.37
C VAL A 259 6.67 4.48 -35.17
N GLY A 260 7.61 3.65 -35.62
CA GLY A 260 7.59 2.21 -35.37
C GLY A 260 7.55 1.88 -33.89
N ARG A 261 8.39 2.55 -33.08
CA ARG A 261 8.41 2.39 -31.62
C ARG A 261 7.11 2.77 -30.93
N MET A 262 6.32 3.68 -31.50
CA MET A 262 4.99 4.01 -30.97
C MET A 262 4.02 2.81 -30.98
N ASN A 263 4.18 1.87 -31.91
CA ASN A 263 3.38 0.64 -31.95
C ASN A 263 3.81 -0.41 -30.92
N GLU A 264 4.98 -0.24 -30.31
CA GLU A 264 5.62 -1.20 -29.41
C GLU A 264 5.62 -0.73 -27.96
N ILE A 265 4.85 0.31 -27.63
CA ILE A 265 4.72 0.83 -26.26
C ILE A 265 4.12 -0.23 -25.34
N THR A 266 4.85 -0.58 -24.28
CA THR A 266 4.46 -1.59 -23.27
C THR A 266 4.40 -1.04 -21.85
N ARG A 267 4.96 0.16 -21.61
CA ARG A 267 4.87 0.92 -20.36
C ARG A 267 4.87 2.41 -20.64
N VAL A 268 4.43 3.22 -19.69
CA VAL A 268 4.50 4.69 -19.75
C VAL A 268 5.72 5.15 -18.98
N GLU A 269 6.74 5.65 -19.69
CA GLU A 269 7.93 6.26 -19.10
C GLU A 269 7.99 7.73 -19.46
N GLU A 270 8.17 8.60 -18.48
CA GLU A 270 8.27 10.04 -18.70
C GLU A 270 9.72 10.51 -18.79
N VAL A 271 9.98 11.47 -19.68
CA VAL A 271 11.23 12.22 -19.69
C VAL A 271 11.26 13.15 -18.48
N PRO A 272 12.32 13.15 -17.67
CA PRO A 272 12.45 14.07 -16.55
C PRO A 272 12.27 15.52 -17.02
N PRO A 273 11.46 16.33 -16.33
CA PRO A 273 11.20 17.70 -16.76
C PRO A 273 12.50 18.50 -16.81
N ARG A 274 12.85 19.00 -17.99
CA ARG A 274 13.94 19.97 -18.19
C ARG A 274 13.34 21.36 -18.30
N GLY A 275 13.51 22.18 -17.27
CA GLY A 275 12.99 23.56 -17.24
C GLY A 275 11.48 23.63 -17.04
N SER A 276 10.77 24.43 -17.84
CA SER A 276 9.32 24.68 -17.73
C SER A 276 8.45 23.78 -18.62
N LEU A 277 9.05 22.80 -19.31
CA LEU A 277 8.30 21.93 -20.20
C LEU A 277 7.48 20.90 -19.41
N PRO A 278 6.22 20.64 -19.80
CA PRO A 278 5.44 19.56 -19.21
C PRO A 278 6.14 18.21 -19.45
N PRO A 279 5.92 17.22 -18.58
CA PRO A 279 6.44 15.88 -18.78
C PRO A 279 5.97 15.33 -20.13
N MET A 280 6.88 14.67 -20.85
CA MET A 280 6.60 14.06 -22.15
C MET A 280 6.91 12.57 -22.09
N LEU A 281 6.18 11.77 -22.87
CA LEU A 281 6.42 10.34 -23.02
C LEU A 281 7.79 10.08 -23.69
N ASP A 282 8.64 9.31 -23.03
CA ASP A 282 9.87 8.77 -23.61
C ASP A 282 9.53 7.52 -24.43
N ILE A 283 9.25 7.71 -25.72
CA ILE A 283 8.84 6.63 -26.64
C ILE A 283 9.87 5.49 -26.67
N ARG A 284 11.16 5.80 -26.55
CA ARG A 284 12.23 4.79 -26.58
C ARG A 284 12.18 3.92 -25.33
N LYS A 285 12.21 4.54 -24.14
CA LYS A 285 12.12 3.78 -22.89
C LYS A 285 10.80 3.06 -22.73
N SER A 286 9.73 3.60 -23.31
CA SER A 286 8.38 3.02 -23.28
C SER A 286 8.23 1.80 -24.21
N SER A 287 9.05 1.69 -25.26
CA SER A 287 9.08 0.55 -26.19
C SER A 287 10.12 -0.52 -25.86
N ASP A 288 11.16 -0.18 -25.08
CA ASP A 288 12.25 -1.10 -24.72
C ASP A 288 11.77 -2.13 -23.66
N GLY A 289 11.09 -3.17 -24.14
CA GLY A 289 10.53 -4.29 -23.37
C GLY A 289 11.21 -5.64 -23.66
N ARG A 290 12.52 -5.65 -23.91
CA ARG A 290 13.37 -6.85 -23.86
C ARG A 290 14.51 -6.67 -22.88
#